data_AF-A0A661HX92-F1
#
_entry.id   AF-A0A661HX92-F1
#
_cell.length_a   1.000
_cell.length_b   1.000
_cell.length_c   1.000
_cell.angle_alpha   90.00
_cell.angle_beta   90.00
_cell.angle_gamma   90.00
#
_symmetry.space_group_name_H-M   'P 1'
#
loop_
_entity.id
_entity.type
_entity.pdbx_description
1 polymer ?
#
loop_
_entity_poly.entity_id
_entity_poly.type
_entity_poly.pdbx_seq_one_letter_code
_entity_poly.pdbx_strand_id
1 'polypeptide(L)' 'PHCFANDTDGGAIMASNHGGPWRYDTFVPIIFAGNGLKGKQIYRAVKPNDIAPTLSAIINAKSPSGANGDILGEVLESIK' A
#
# COMPACT_ATOMS: atom_id res chain seq x y z
N PRO A 1 9.54 3.91 30.32
CA PRO A 1 8.20 3.29 30.33
C PRO A 1 8.06 2.34 29.14
N HIS A 2 7.80 1.07 29.41
CA HIS A 2 7.64 0.01 28.40
C HIS A 2 6.24 0.11 27.80
N CYS A 3 6.05 0.94 26.78
CA CYS A 3 4.86 0.87 25.93
C CYS A 3 5.16 -0.10 24.78
N PHE A 4 4.62 -1.30 24.86
CA PHE A 4 4.62 -2.23 23.74
C PHE A 4 3.48 -1.87 22.78
N ALA A 5 3.63 -2.20 21.50
CA ALA A 5 2.62 -1.94 20.46
C ALA A 5 1.24 -2.58 20.74
N ASN A 6 1.16 -3.40 21.78
CA ASN A 6 0.00 -4.19 22.15
C ASN A 6 -0.64 -3.74 23.47
N ASP A 7 -0.09 -2.69 24.08
CA ASP A 7 -0.61 -2.12 25.32
C ASP A 7 -1.80 -1.23 24.97
N THR A 8 -2.97 -1.55 25.54
CA THR A 8 -4.18 -0.75 25.39
C THR A 8 -4.38 0.18 26.60
N ASP A 9 -5.15 1.26 26.44
CA ASP A 9 -5.41 2.29 27.46
C ASP A 9 -6.13 1.79 28.74
N GLY A 10 -6.38 0.48 28.86
CA GLY A 10 -6.98 -0.17 30.03
C GLY A 10 -6.12 -1.29 30.63
N GLY A 11 -4.87 -1.47 30.21
CA GLY A 11 -3.97 -2.52 30.70
C GLY A 11 -4.31 -3.93 30.19
N ALA A 12 -5.27 -4.06 29.27
CA ALA A 12 -5.54 -5.32 28.58
C ALA A 12 -4.48 -5.54 27.50
N ILE A 13 -3.87 -6.72 27.50
CA ILE A 13 -2.97 -7.16 26.42
C ILE A 13 -3.84 -7.82 25.35
N MET A 14 -3.82 -7.26 24.13
CA MET A 14 -4.52 -7.85 22.99
C MET A 14 -3.84 -9.15 22.55
N ALA A 15 -4.59 -10.20 22.21
CA ALA A 15 -3.96 -11.42 21.67
C ALA A 15 -3.38 -11.20 20.25
N SER A 16 -3.94 -10.23 19.51
CA SER A 16 -3.51 -9.82 18.18
C SER A 16 -3.87 -8.36 17.96
N ASN A 17 -2.95 -7.59 17.38
CA ASN A 17 -3.18 -6.21 16.95
C ASN A 17 -2.22 -5.89 15.79
N HIS A 18 -2.46 -4.78 15.09
CA HIS A 18 -1.55 -4.21 14.09
C HIS A 18 -1.07 -2.82 14.52
N GLY A 19 -0.17 -2.22 13.73
CA GLY A 19 0.33 -0.85 13.95
C GLY A 19 1.74 -0.80 14.56
N GLY A 20 2.36 -1.96 14.78
CA GLY A 20 3.78 -2.04 15.04
C GLY A 20 4.61 -1.67 13.79
N PRO A 21 5.87 -1.26 13.97
CA PRO A 21 6.76 -0.89 12.87
C PRO A 21 7.35 -2.12 12.13
N TRP A 22 6.90 -3.32 12.45
CA TRP A 22 7.51 -4.56 11.96
C TRP A 22 6.97 -4.98 10.59
N ARG A 23 7.75 -5.79 9.87
CA ARG A 23 7.40 -6.19 8.50
C ARG A 23 6.07 -6.92 8.38
N TYR A 24 5.66 -7.68 9.39
CA TYR A 24 4.39 -8.40 9.35
C TYR A 24 3.18 -7.45 9.37
N ASP A 25 3.31 -6.22 9.90
CA ASP A 25 2.27 -5.19 9.90
C ASP A 25 2.35 -4.27 8.68
N THR A 26 3.55 -4.08 8.13
CA THR A 26 3.83 -3.09 7.07
C THR A 26 3.93 -3.68 5.66
N PHE A 27 4.18 -4.98 5.54
CA PHE A 27 4.32 -5.67 4.25
C PHE A 27 2.96 -6.16 3.75
N VAL A 28 2.24 -5.26 3.08
CA VAL A 28 0.91 -5.53 2.52
C VAL A 28 0.98 -5.82 1.01
N PRO A 29 0.17 -6.74 0.48
CA PRO A 29 0.09 -6.98 -0.96
C PRO A 29 -0.64 -5.85 -1.68
N ILE A 30 -0.19 -5.50 -2.88
CA ILE A 30 -0.87 -4.58 -3.81
C ILE A 30 -1.18 -5.37 -5.08
N ILE A 31 -2.46 -5.41 -5.46
CA ILE A 31 -2.93 -6.16 -6.63
C ILE A 31 -3.76 -5.21 -7.51
N PHE A 32 -3.36 -5.06 -8.77
CA PHE A 32 -4.16 -4.41 -9.81
C PHE A 32 -4.77 -5.50 -10.71
N ALA A 33 -6.08 -5.41 -10.96
CA ALA A 33 -6.81 -6.33 -11.83
C ALA A 33 -7.87 -5.57 -12.62
N GLY A 34 -8.07 -5.90 -13.89
CA GLY A 34 -9.00 -5.18 -14.75
C GLY A 34 -8.64 -5.23 -16.25
N ASN A 35 -9.43 -4.52 -17.06
CA ASN A 35 -9.40 -4.58 -18.53
C ASN A 35 -8.02 -4.23 -19.11
N GLY A 36 -7.45 -5.15 -19.88
CA GLY A 36 -6.17 -4.97 -20.60
C GLY A 36 -4.91 -5.33 -19.81
N LEU A 37 -4.99 -5.51 -18.48
CA LEU A 37 -3.81 -5.83 -17.67
C LEU A 37 -3.30 -7.25 -17.95
N LYS A 38 -2.00 -7.37 -18.23
CA LYS A 38 -1.31 -8.66 -18.32
C LYS A 38 -0.86 -9.10 -16.92
N GLY A 39 -1.14 -10.36 -16.58
CA GLY A 39 -0.70 -10.95 -15.32
C GLY A 39 0.82 -10.90 -15.17
N LYS A 40 1.29 -10.33 -14.06
CA LYS A 40 2.71 -10.22 -13.72
C LYS A 40 2.86 -10.18 -12.21
N GLN A 41 3.95 -10.76 -11.69
CA GLN A 41 4.36 -10.61 -10.30
C GLN A 41 5.59 -9.71 -10.25
N ILE A 42 5.56 -8.73 -9.34
CA ILE A 42 6.62 -7.76 -9.16
C ILE A 42 7.06 -7.84 -7.69
N TYR A 43 8.37 -7.98 -7.49
CA TYR A 43 8.98 -8.09 -6.15
C TYR A 43 9.76 -6.84 -5.74
N ARG A 44 9.70 -5.77 -6.55
CA ARG A 44 10.30 -4.47 -6.22
C ARG A 44 9.59 -3.89 -4.99
N ALA A 45 10.34 -3.18 -4.15
CA ALA A 45 9.76 -2.43 -3.04
C ALA A 45 8.87 -1.29 -3.55
N VAL A 46 7.62 -1.27 -3.08
CA VAL A 46 6.58 -0.27 -3.35
C VAL A 46 5.86 0.10 -2.07
N LYS A 47 5.05 1.16 -2.09
CA LYS A 47 4.28 1.63 -0.94
C LYS A 47 2.79 1.68 -1.28
N PRO A 48 1.89 1.48 -0.31
CA PRO A 48 0.45 1.69 -0.53
C PRO A 48 0.11 3.10 -1.05
N ASN A 49 0.91 4.11 -0.69
CA ASN A 49 0.76 5.49 -1.14
C ASN A 49 0.91 5.66 -2.66
N ASP A 50 1.54 4.70 -3.35
CA ASP A 50 1.75 4.69 -4.80
C ASP A 50 0.46 4.35 -5.57
N ILE A 51 -0.56 3.79 -4.90
CA ILE A 51 -1.81 3.33 -5.54
C ILE A 51 -2.60 4.50 -6.14
N ALA A 52 -2.82 5.56 -5.34
CA ALA A 52 -3.63 6.70 -5.75
C ALA A 52 -3.06 7.46 -6.98
N PRO A 53 -1.78 7.89 -7.00
CA PRO A 53 -1.22 8.55 -8.18
C PRO A 53 -1.18 7.62 -9.41
N THR A 54 -0.97 6.31 -9.22
CA THR A 54 -1.04 5.33 -10.30
C THR A 54 -2.43 5.28 -10.93
N LEU A 55 -3.50 5.19 -10.13
CA LEU A 55 -4.88 5.20 -10.64
C LEU A 55 -5.22 6.51 -11.34
N SER A 56 -4.80 7.66 -10.79
CA SER A 56 -4.98 8.97 -11.44
C SER A 56 -4.32 9.02 -12.82
N ALA A 57 -3.11 8.47 -12.96
CA ALA A 57 -2.42 8.40 -14.24
C ALA A 57 -3.16 7.50 -15.26
N ILE A 58 -3.73 6.37 -14.82
CA ILE A 58 -4.51 5.46 -15.67
C ILE A 58 -5.72 6.15 -16.28
N ILE A 59 -6.45 6.94 -15.48
CA ILE A 59 -7.69 7.60 -15.92
C ILE A 59 -7.47 9.01 -16.48
N ASN A 60 -6.21 9.43 -16.65
CA ASN A 60 -5.83 10.78 -17.08
C ASN A 60 -6.46 11.89 -16.21
N ALA A 61 -6.45 11.70 -14.89
CA ALA A 61 -6.90 12.68 -13.92
C ALA A 61 -5.72 13.27 -13.13
N LYS A 62 -5.94 14.46 -12.56
CA LYS A 62 -4.98 15.04 -11.63
C LYS A 62 -4.87 14.16 -10.38
N SER A 63 -3.64 13.94 -9.90
CA SER A 63 -3.42 13.23 -8.64
C SER A 63 -4.05 13.97 -7.45
N PRO A 64 -4.46 13.26 -6.38
CA PRO A 64 -4.92 13.88 -5.14
C PRO A 64 -3.89 14.88 -4.61
N SER A 65 -4.34 16.00 -4.04
CA SER A 65 -3.45 17.07 -3.56
C SER A 65 -2.47 16.63 -2.46
N GLY A 66 -2.83 15.59 -1.69
CA GLY A 66 -1.98 15.01 -0.64
C GLY A 66 -1.22 13.75 -1.08
N ALA A 67 -1.24 13.38 -2.37
CA ALA A 67 -0.49 12.23 -2.85
C ALA A 67 1.03 12.49 -2.73
N ASN A 68 1.74 11.53 -2.12
CA ASN A 68 3.19 11.59 -1.92
C ASN A 68 3.91 10.29 -2.35
N GLY A 69 3.19 9.40 -3.04
CA GLY A 69 3.73 8.18 -3.63
C GLY A 69 4.16 8.38 -5.08
N ASP A 70 4.85 7.39 -5.62
CA ASP A 70 5.31 7.35 -7.00
C ASP A 70 4.32 6.60 -7.88
N ILE A 71 4.28 6.92 -9.18
CA ILE A 71 3.47 6.17 -10.14
C ILE A 71 4.13 4.81 -10.40
N LEU A 72 3.36 3.73 -10.33
CA LEU A 72 3.81 2.37 -10.65
C LEU A 72 3.80 2.16 -12.16
N GLY A 73 4.95 2.42 -12.79
CA GLY A 73 5.13 2.32 -14.25
C GLY A 73 4.77 0.95 -14.82
N GLU A 74 5.07 -0.14 -14.08
CA GLU A 74 4.71 -1.51 -14.48
C GLU A 74 3.20 -1.71 -14.73
N VAL A 75 2.34 -0.93 -14.06
CA VAL A 75 0.88 -0.98 -14.26
C VAL A 75 0.50 -0.24 -15.52
N LEU A 76 1.05 0.96 -15.74
CA LEU A 76 0.77 1.77 -16.94
C LEU A 76 1.22 1.07 -18.22
N GLU A 77 2.42 0.49 -18.23
CA GLU A 77 2.95 -0.26 -19.38
C GLU A 77 2.10 -1.50 -19.72
N SER A 78 1.39 -2.04 -18.72
CA SER A 78 0.52 -3.21 -18.89
C SER A 78 -0.83 -2.87 -19.49
N ILE A 79 -1.26 -1.60 -19.44
CA ILE A 79 -2.50 -1.12 -20.07
C ILE A 79 -2.14 -0.70 -21.50
N LYS A 80 -2.49 -1.55 -22.47
CA LYS A 80 -2.39 -1.26 -23.90
C LYS A 80 -3.77 -1.23 -24.54
#